data_AF-E6PJA2-F1
#
_entry.id   AF-E6PJA2-F1
#
_cell.length_a   1.000
_cell.length_b   1.000
_cell.length_c   1.000
_cell.angle_alpha   90.00
_cell.angle_beta   90.00
_cell.angle_gamma   90.00
#
_symmetry.space_group_name_H-M   'P 1'
#
loop_
_entity.id
_entity.type
_entity.pdbx_description
1 polymer ?
#
loop_
_entity_poly.entity_id
_entity_poly.type
_entity_poly.pdbx_seq_one_letter_code
_entity_poly.pdbx_strand_id
1 'polypeptide(L)'
;MQVIATVSTVLRDYRISLVGVERISGHQCYHLSLQPLRNPGTFRLRDLWIDRETYATVQLRIASNFIHGPGSNVPWTVRFSRIAGIRYIKWERASVGISYRGLIYTVVYIRFEKIHTKLKAVHKNRFPMFVPLFLQEPPALGGVARKSGPER
;
A
#
# COMPACT_ATOMS: atom_id res chain seq x y z
N MET A 1 -3.04 34.63 30.45
CA MET A 1 -1.86 33.74 30.62
C MET A 1 -1.51 33.19 29.25
N GLN A 2 -0.30 33.45 28.74
CA GLN A 2 0.09 33.15 27.35
C GLN A 2 1.16 32.05 27.36
N VAL A 3 0.85 30.89 26.80
CA VAL A 3 1.81 29.79 26.64
C VAL A 3 2.64 30.07 25.40
N ILE A 4 3.96 30.23 25.56
CA ILE A 4 4.89 30.64 24.49
C ILE A 4 5.63 29.47 23.83
N ALA A 5 5.53 28.25 24.39
CA ALA A 5 6.01 27.03 23.76
C ALA A 5 5.43 25.79 24.47
N THR A 6 5.16 24.74 23.70
CA THR A 6 4.88 23.39 24.21
C THR A 6 6.02 22.48 23.77
N VAL A 7 6.78 21.96 24.73
CA VAL A 7 7.82 20.95 24.47
C VAL A 7 7.23 19.58 24.75
N SER A 8 7.20 18.72 23.73
CA SER A 8 6.73 17.33 23.85
C SER A 8 7.83 16.35 23.45
N THR A 9 8.00 15.28 24.23
CA THR A 9 8.89 14.16 23.86
C THR A 9 8.05 13.02 23.30
N VAL A 10 8.37 12.49 22.11
CA VAL A 10 7.72 11.28 21.61
C VAL A 10 8.41 10.07 22.23
N LEU A 11 7.78 9.47 23.24
CA LEU A 11 8.26 8.22 23.83
C LEU A 11 8.15 7.11 22.79
N ARG A 12 9.26 6.41 22.52
CA ARG A 12 9.29 5.23 21.63
C ARG A 12 8.26 4.19 22.10
N ASP A 13 7.46 3.65 21.16
CA ASP A 13 6.47 2.61 21.45
C ASP A 13 7.07 1.20 21.48
N TYR A 14 8.19 1.00 20.76
CA TYR A 14 8.86 -0.28 20.64
C TYR A 14 10.36 -0.15 20.87
N ARG A 15 10.94 -1.19 21.46
CA ARG A 15 12.35 -1.54 21.29
C ARG A 15 12.46 -2.47 20.08
N ILE A 16 13.27 -2.09 19.11
CA ILE A 16 13.44 -2.82 17.85
C ILE A 16 14.85 -3.39 17.80
N SER A 17 14.97 -4.66 17.43
CA SER A 17 16.27 -5.34 17.24
C SER A 17 16.29 -6.10 15.92
N LEU A 18 17.42 -6.08 15.23
CA LEU A 18 17.67 -6.95 14.09
C LEU A 18 17.92 -8.37 14.60
N VAL A 19 17.03 -9.31 14.24
CA VAL A 19 17.21 -10.74 14.54
C VAL A 19 18.19 -11.35 13.54
N GLY A 20 18.07 -10.96 12.28
CA GLY A 20 18.93 -11.47 11.21
C GLY A 20 18.37 -11.17 9.83
N VAL A 21 18.80 -11.98 8.85
CA VAL A 21 18.31 -11.93 7.47
C VAL A 21 17.66 -13.26 7.13
N GLU A 22 16.44 -13.21 6.60
CA GLU A 22 15.63 -14.38 6.27
C GLU A 22 15.02 -14.26 4.88
N ARG A 23 14.80 -15.39 4.21
CA ARG A 23 14.14 -15.42 2.90
C ARG A 23 12.64 -15.67 3.02
N ILE A 24 11.83 -14.68 2.67
CA ILE A 24 10.37 -14.76 2.72
C ILE A 24 9.79 -14.59 1.32
N SER A 25 9.12 -15.62 0.79
CA SER A 25 8.48 -15.56 -0.54
C SER A 25 9.43 -15.11 -1.66
N GLY A 26 10.69 -15.53 -1.61
CA GLY A 26 11.73 -15.17 -2.58
C GLY A 26 12.51 -13.90 -2.23
N HIS A 27 11.96 -13.02 -1.38
CA HIS A 27 12.59 -11.79 -0.91
C HIS A 27 13.63 -12.07 0.18
N GLN A 28 14.82 -11.47 0.07
CA GLN A 28 15.77 -11.41 1.17
C GLN A 28 15.36 -10.27 2.10
N CYS A 29 15.02 -10.59 3.35
CA CYS A 29 14.42 -9.65 4.28
C CYS A 29 15.28 -9.46 5.53
N TYR A 30 15.41 -8.23 6.00
CA TYR A 30 15.74 -7.99 7.41
C TYR A 30 14.58 -8.46 8.28
N HIS A 31 14.87 -9.36 9.21
CA HIS A 31 13.93 -9.76 10.25
C HIS A 31 14.15 -8.88 11.49
N LEU A 32 13.17 -8.03 11.77
CA LEU A 32 13.16 -7.15 12.92
C LEU A 32 12.20 -7.70 13.96
N SER A 33 12.65 -7.83 15.21
CA SER A 33 11.77 -8.08 16.36
C SER A 33 11.42 -6.75 17.03
N LEU A 34 10.16 -6.63 17.45
CA LEU A 34 9.56 -5.44 18.03
C LEU A 34 8.96 -5.81 19.40
N GLN A 35 9.60 -5.31 20.46
CA GLN A 35 9.10 -5.44 21.82
C GLN A 35 8.36 -4.15 22.20
N PRO A 36 7.04 -4.20 22.46
CA PRO A 36 6.31 -3.02 22.92
C PRO A 36 6.83 -2.58 24.29
N LEU A 37 7.06 -1.27 24.44
CA LEU A 37 7.56 -0.67 25.69
C LEU A 37 6.42 -0.30 26.66
N ARG A 38 5.19 -0.25 26.15
CA ARG A 38 3.95 0.02 26.90
C ARG A 38 2.79 -0.66 26.21
N ASN A 39 1.65 -0.80 26.89
CA ASN A 39 0.35 -1.24 26.36
C ASN A 39 0.44 -2.30 25.25
N PRO A 40 0.99 -3.51 25.51
CA PRO A 40 1.26 -4.52 24.48
C PRO A 40 0.02 -5.01 23.74
N GLY A 41 -1.17 -4.84 24.32
CA GLY A 41 -2.46 -5.11 23.67
C GLY A 41 -2.86 -4.05 22.63
N THR A 42 -2.41 -2.81 22.77
CA THR A 42 -2.57 -1.75 21.76
C THR A 42 -1.45 -1.81 20.73
N PHE A 43 -0.21 -1.94 21.21
CA PHE A 43 1.01 -2.02 20.41
C PHE A 43 1.29 -3.47 20.05
N ARG A 44 0.58 -3.94 19.03
CA ARG A 44 0.47 -5.37 18.71
C ARG A 44 1.54 -5.91 17.77
N LEU A 45 2.38 -5.08 17.15
CA LEU A 45 3.46 -5.57 16.29
C LEU A 45 4.47 -6.37 17.12
N ARG A 46 4.93 -7.50 16.57
CA ARG A 46 5.94 -8.36 17.20
C ARG A 46 7.13 -8.56 16.30
N ASP A 47 6.91 -8.74 15.00
CA ASP A 47 7.99 -8.91 14.04
C ASP A 47 7.64 -8.29 12.69
N LEU A 48 8.68 -7.81 11.99
CA LEU A 48 8.60 -7.28 10.64
C LEU A 48 9.67 -7.92 9.77
N TRP A 49 9.29 -8.36 8.59
CA TRP A 49 10.20 -8.76 7.53
C TRP A 49 10.21 -7.67 6.44
N ILE A 50 11.33 -6.97 6.34
CA ILE A 50 11.53 -5.85 5.42
C ILE A 50 12.47 -6.28 4.32
N ASP A 51 12.01 -6.27 3.07
CA ASP A 51 12.82 -6.55 1.88
C ASP A 51 14.05 -5.65 1.82
N ARG A 52 15.22 -6.25 1.58
CA ARG A 52 16.52 -5.55 1.65
C ARG A 52 16.78 -4.62 0.47
N GLU A 53 16.11 -4.83 -0.67
CA GLU A 53 16.33 -4.06 -1.90
C GLU A 53 15.36 -2.88 -1.97
N THR A 54 14.10 -3.13 -1.63
CA THR A 54 12.99 -2.18 -1.79
C THR A 54 12.54 -1.54 -0.49
N TYR A 55 13.06 -2.00 0.66
CA TYR A 55 12.65 -1.61 2.01
C TYR A 55 11.15 -1.80 2.27
N ALA A 56 10.52 -2.70 1.51
CA ALA A 56 9.11 -3.00 1.63
C ALA A 56 8.84 -4.02 2.72
N THR A 57 7.78 -3.81 3.50
CA THR A 57 7.24 -4.84 4.40
C THR A 57 6.65 -5.96 3.56
N VAL A 58 7.26 -7.15 3.66
CA VAL A 58 6.82 -8.37 2.97
C VAL A 58 5.88 -9.18 3.86
N GLN A 59 6.18 -9.21 5.16
CA GLN A 59 5.43 -9.94 6.17
C GLN A 59 5.52 -9.22 7.51
N LEU A 60 4.52 -9.41 8.35
CA LEU A 60 4.58 -9.05 9.76
C LEU A 60 3.94 -10.13 10.64
N ARG A 61 4.31 -10.12 11.92
CA ARG A 61 3.63 -10.88 12.97
C ARG A 61 3.07 -9.91 14.00
N ILE A 62 1.81 -10.09 14.36
CA ILE A 62 1.12 -9.32 15.40
C ILE A 62 0.62 -10.23 16.51
N ALA A 63 0.52 -9.71 17.73
CA ALA A 63 0.01 -10.43 18.89
C ALA A 63 -1.49 -10.77 18.78
N SER A 64 -2.27 -9.92 18.10
CA SER A 64 -3.65 -10.21 17.73
C SER A 64 -4.16 -9.27 16.66
N ASN A 65 -5.09 -9.75 15.82
CA ASN A 65 -5.81 -8.92 14.86
C ASN A 65 -7.06 -8.26 15.46
N PHE A 66 -7.65 -8.83 16.52
CA PHE A 66 -8.90 -8.38 17.09
C PHE A 66 -8.69 -7.66 18.43
N ILE A 67 -9.46 -6.60 18.68
CA ILE A 67 -9.46 -5.92 19.99
C ILE A 67 -10.32 -6.70 21.00
N HIS A 68 -11.43 -7.28 20.53
CA HIS A 68 -12.37 -8.05 21.34
C HIS A 68 -12.76 -9.36 20.63
N GLY A 69 -13.28 -10.33 21.40
CA GLY A 69 -13.81 -11.58 20.85
C GLY A 69 -12.78 -12.72 20.76
N PRO A 70 -13.14 -13.82 20.07
CA PRO A 70 -12.48 -15.13 20.16
C PRO A 70 -11.05 -15.18 19.61
N GLY A 71 -10.54 -14.11 18.99
CA GLY A 71 -9.17 -14.03 18.46
C GLY A 71 -8.29 -12.96 19.11
N SER A 72 -8.77 -12.30 20.18
CA SER A 72 -8.10 -11.13 20.80
C SER A 72 -6.72 -11.41 21.41
N ASN A 73 -6.39 -12.68 21.66
CA ASN A 73 -5.08 -13.11 22.19
C ASN A 73 -4.37 -14.14 21.30
N VAL A 74 -4.77 -14.25 20.04
CA VAL A 74 -4.18 -15.20 19.09
C VAL A 74 -3.23 -14.45 18.16
N PRO A 75 -1.95 -14.82 18.05
CA PRO A 75 -1.04 -14.18 17.11
C PRO A 75 -1.44 -14.39 15.65
N TRP A 76 -1.16 -13.40 14.80
CA TRP A 76 -1.42 -13.45 13.37
C TRP A 76 -0.17 -13.17 12.57
N THR A 77 -0.03 -13.90 11.47
CA THR A 77 0.91 -13.57 10.40
C THR A 77 0.15 -12.88 9.29
N VAL A 78 0.65 -11.73 8.85
CA VAL A 78 0.07 -10.96 7.74
C VAL A 78 1.09 -10.91 6.61
N ARG A 79 0.67 -11.27 5.40
CA ARG A 79 1.50 -11.16 4.19
C ARG A 79 1.01 -10.09 3.27
N PHE A 80 1.96 -9.38 2.69
CA PHE A 80 1.70 -8.35 1.70
C PHE A 80 2.02 -8.84 0.29
N SER A 81 1.36 -8.22 -0.69
CA SER A 81 1.70 -8.33 -2.10
C SER A 81 1.64 -6.98 -2.76
N ARG A 82 2.41 -6.80 -3.84
CA ARG A 82 2.39 -5.58 -4.64
C ARG A 82 1.51 -5.78 -5.86
N ILE A 83 0.54 -4.89 -6.07
CA ILE A 83 -0.35 -4.87 -7.23
C ILE A 83 -0.29 -3.46 -7.80
N ALA A 84 0.11 -3.31 -9.07
CA ALA A 84 0.30 -2.01 -9.73
C ALA A 84 1.13 -1.01 -8.90
N GLY A 85 2.23 -1.49 -8.28
CA GLY A 85 3.12 -0.66 -7.47
C GLY A 85 2.65 -0.39 -6.04
N ILE A 86 1.38 -0.67 -5.70
CA ILE A 86 0.78 -0.44 -4.38
C ILE A 86 0.83 -1.73 -3.55
N ARG A 87 1.08 -1.60 -2.24
CA ARG A 87 1.11 -2.74 -1.30
C ARG A 87 -0.28 -2.99 -0.73
N TYR A 88 -0.72 -4.24 -0.80
CA TYR A 88 -1.97 -4.72 -0.23
C TYR A 88 -1.71 -5.90 0.69
N ILE A 89 -2.59 -6.09 1.67
CA ILE A 89 -2.64 -7.34 2.43
C ILE A 89 -3.12 -8.43 1.47
N LYS A 90 -2.28 -9.46 1.27
CA LYS A 90 -2.62 -10.64 0.48
C LYS A 90 -3.49 -11.58 1.30
N TRP A 91 -3.05 -11.86 2.52
CA TRP A 91 -3.77 -12.67 3.49
C TRP A 91 -3.26 -12.42 4.90
N GLU A 92 -4.08 -12.81 5.85
CA GLU A 92 -3.79 -12.86 7.28
C GLU A 92 -4.14 -14.25 7.80
N ARG A 93 -3.31 -14.82 8.67
CA ARG A 93 -3.48 -16.17 9.19
C ARG A 93 -3.26 -16.17 10.69
N ALA A 94 -4.19 -16.76 11.44
CA ALA A 94 -3.99 -17.05 12.85
C ALA A 94 -2.93 -18.14 13.03
N SER A 95 -2.01 -17.97 13.99
CA SER A 95 -0.97 -18.96 14.28
C SER A 95 -1.54 -20.26 14.85
N VAL A 96 -2.72 -20.20 15.47
CA VAL A 96 -3.44 -21.34 16.04
C VAL A 96 -4.92 -21.26 15.70
N GLY A 97 -5.65 -22.36 15.92
CA GLY A 97 -7.09 -22.39 15.79
C GLY A 97 -7.80 -21.47 16.79
N ILE A 98 -9.02 -21.06 16.44
CA ILE A 98 -9.85 -20.15 17.24
C ILE A 98 -11.14 -20.86 17.62
N SER A 99 -11.51 -20.78 18.90
CA SER A 99 -12.80 -21.29 19.39
C SER A 99 -13.80 -20.15 19.50
N TYR A 100 -14.99 -20.33 18.93
CA TYR A 100 -16.06 -19.34 19.02
C TYR A 100 -17.43 -20.02 19.06
N ARG A 101 -18.24 -19.68 20.07
CA ARG A 101 -19.61 -20.20 20.26
C ARG A 101 -19.70 -21.73 20.15
N GLY A 102 -18.79 -22.44 20.81
CA GLY A 102 -18.74 -23.91 20.82
C GLY A 102 -18.18 -24.56 19.55
N LEU A 103 -17.85 -23.79 18.51
CA LEU A 103 -17.16 -24.26 17.32
C LEU A 103 -15.65 -24.06 17.44
N ILE A 104 -14.87 -25.00 16.91
CA ILE A 104 -13.40 -24.91 16.84
C ILE A 104 -13.00 -24.75 15.38
N TYR A 105 -12.44 -23.60 15.04
CA TYR A 105 -11.88 -23.33 13.73
C TYR A 105 -10.38 -23.63 13.79
N THR A 106 -9.97 -24.82 13.35
CA THR A 106 -8.57 -25.27 13.42
C THR A 106 -7.62 -24.43 12.55
N VAL A 107 -8.16 -23.84 11.49
CA VAL A 107 -7.43 -23.03 10.53
C VAL A 107 -8.22 -21.77 10.21
N VAL A 108 -7.66 -20.62 10.55
CA VAL A 108 -8.32 -19.32 10.34
C VAL A 108 -7.49 -18.44 9.44
N TYR A 109 -8.11 -17.98 8.35
CA TYR A 109 -7.53 -17.06 7.37
C TYR A 109 -8.50 -15.94 7.03
N ILE A 110 -7.93 -14.77 6.78
CA ILE A 110 -8.58 -13.68 6.06
C ILE A 110 -7.82 -13.51 4.75
N ARG A 111 -8.53 -13.53 3.62
CA ARG A 111 -7.94 -13.33 2.29
C ARG A 111 -8.73 -12.28 1.54
N PHE A 112 -8.02 -11.42 0.83
CA PHE A 112 -8.62 -10.39 -0.01
C PHE A 112 -8.62 -10.87 -1.45
N GLU A 113 -9.76 -11.35 -1.93
CA GLU A 113 -9.93 -11.81 -3.31
C GLU A 113 -10.58 -10.70 -4.14
N LYS A 114 -10.03 -10.41 -5.34
CA LYS A 114 -10.44 -9.35 -6.29
C LYS A 114 -10.14 -7.90 -5.87
N ILE A 115 -8.87 -7.53 -5.70
CA ILE A 115 -8.43 -6.11 -5.68
C ILE A 115 -8.33 -5.61 -7.13
N HIS A 116 -9.43 -5.54 -7.86
CA HIS A 116 -9.44 -4.96 -9.21
C HIS A 116 -9.68 -3.47 -9.09
N THR A 117 -8.65 -2.67 -9.40
CA THR A 117 -8.86 -1.28 -9.76
C THR A 117 -9.55 -1.31 -11.12
N LYS A 118 -10.88 -1.17 -11.18
CA LYS A 118 -11.47 -0.60 -12.39
C LYS A 118 -10.89 0.81 -12.46
N LEU A 119 -9.78 1.01 -13.17
CA LEU A 119 -9.43 2.33 -13.67
C LEU A 119 -10.63 2.74 -14.52
N LYS A 120 -11.56 3.50 -13.95
CA LYS A 120 -12.56 4.20 -14.76
C LYS A 120 -11.72 5.05 -15.70
N ALA A 121 -11.83 4.77 -17.00
CA ALA A 121 -11.21 5.60 -18.02
C ALA A 121 -11.56 7.05 -17.71
N VAL A 122 -10.55 7.87 -17.43
CA VAL A 122 -10.73 9.31 -17.37
C VAL A 122 -11.13 9.70 -18.78
N HIS A 123 -12.38 10.10 -18.96
CA HIS A 123 -12.83 10.69 -20.19
C HIS A 123 -11.91 11.89 -20.44
N LYS A 124 -11.07 11.83 -21.48
CA LYS A 124 -10.30 13.00 -21.94
C LYS A 124 -11.35 14.03 -22.39
N ASN A 125 -11.73 14.94 -21.49
CA ASN A 125 -12.36 16.19 -21.92
C ASN A 125 -11.35 16.86 -22.85
N ARG A 126 -11.70 16.88 -24.14
CA ARG A 126 -11.06 17.74 -25.14
C ARG A 126 -11.23 19.18 -24.67
N PHE A 127 -10.19 19.74 -24.06
CA PHE A 127 -9.98 21.18 -24.13
C PHE A 127 -8.93 21.44 -25.20
N PRO A 128 -9.17 22.41 -26.11
CA PRO A 128 -8.30 22.64 -27.24
C PRO A 128 -6.94 23.15 -26.76
N MET A 129 -5.90 22.57 -27.32
CA MET A 129 -4.51 22.97 -27.12
C MET A 129 -4.34 24.40 -27.64
N PHE A 130 -4.07 25.35 -26.75
CA PHE A 130 -3.52 26.65 -27.14
C PHE A 130 -2.13 26.40 -27.72
N VAL A 131 -2.00 26.59 -29.03
CA VAL A 131 -0.71 26.58 -29.73
C VAL A 131 -0.12 27.99 -29.61
N PRO A 132 1.11 28.17 -29.09
CA PRO A 132 1.77 29.47 -29.17
C PRO A 132 2.16 29.73 -30.63
N LEU A 133 1.72 30.89 -31.12
CA LEU A 133 2.14 31.53 -32.37
C LEU A 133 3.67 31.76 -32.32
N PHE A 134 4.34 31.72 -33.48
CA PHE A 134 5.78 31.93 -33.75
C PHE A 134 6.66 30.67 -33.90
N LEU A 135 6.66 30.11 -35.11
CA LEU A 135 7.79 30.24 -36.05
C LEU A 135 7.29 29.78 -37.43
N GLN A 136 6.99 30.73 -38.31
CA GLN A 136 6.68 30.46 -39.71
C GLN A 136 7.99 30.41 -40.50
N GLU A 137 8.25 29.31 -41.18
CA GLU A 137 9.04 29.31 -42.42
C GLU A 137 8.10 28.88 -43.57
N PRO A 138 8.11 29.59 -44.70
CA PRO A 138 7.12 29.41 -45.76
C PRO A 138 7.47 28.24 -46.69
N PRO A 139 6.53 27.35 -47.06
CA PRO A 139 6.76 26.45 -48.17
C PRO A 139 6.63 27.20 -49.51
N ALA A 140 7.58 26.89 -50.39
CA ALA A 140 7.81 27.49 -51.69
C ALA A 140 6.69 27.23 -52.72
N LEU A 141 6.66 28.14 -53.70
CA LEU A 141 5.90 28.21 -54.95
C LEU A 141 5.54 26.85 -55.61
N GLY A 142 4.27 26.71 -56.01
CA GLY A 142 3.88 25.69 -56.98
C GLY A 142 2.38 25.63 -57.30
N GLY A 143 1.97 26.29 -58.38
CA GLY A 143 0.87 25.81 -59.24
C GLY A 143 -0.53 26.37 -58.97
N VAL A 144 -0.91 27.39 -59.76
CA VAL A 144 -2.26 27.95 -59.89
C VAL A 144 -3.14 27.05 -60.75
N ALA A 145 -4.40 26.83 -60.36
CA ALA A 145 -5.52 26.72 -61.31
C ALA A 145 -6.84 27.14 -60.65
N ARG A 146 -7.66 27.85 -61.43
CA ARG A 146 -8.68 28.82 -61.02
C ARG A 146 -10.06 28.23 -60.70
N LYS A 147 -10.80 29.05 -59.94
CA LYS A 147 -12.23 29.03 -59.59
C LYS A 147 -13.20 28.88 -60.77
N SER A 148 -14.37 28.31 -60.49
CA SER A 148 -15.70 28.89 -60.80
C SER A 148 -16.82 28.12 -60.06
N GLY A 149 -17.62 28.80 -59.24
CA GLY A 149 -18.96 28.32 -58.82
C GLY A 149 -20.03 28.78 -59.83
N PRO A 150 -21.29 28.98 -59.41
CA PRO A 150 -22.23 28.09 -58.72
C PRO A 150 -23.50 27.84 -59.59
N GLU A 151 -24.63 27.40 -58.97
CA GLU A 151 -26.01 27.27 -59.51
C GLU A 151 -26.25 26.06 -60.46
N ARG A 152 -27.27 25.21 -60.34
CA ARG A 152 -28.62 25.23 -59.73
C ARG A 152 -29.03 23.83 -59.28
#